data_AF-A0A7W0V3A4-F1
#
_entry.id   AF-A0A7W0V3A4-F1
#
_cell.length_a   1.000
_cell.length_b   1.000
_cell.length_c   1.000
_cell.angle_alpha   90.00
_cell.angle_beta   90.00
_cell.angle_gamma   90.00
#
_symmetry.space_group_name_H-M   'P 1'
#
loop_
_entity.id
_entity.type
_entity.pdbx_description
1 polymer ?
#
loop_
_entity_poly.entity_id
_entity_poly.type
_entity_poly.pdbx_seq_one_letter_code
_entity_poly.pdbx_strand_id
1 'polypeptide(L)'
;MRLAIVGRPNVGKSSLLNRLLGEERAIVSPVAGTTRDAVDTLMEHDGHLFRLIDTAGIRRKGKTAEMAEKMSVVMARRSLERADVAVVIVDAVEGVTALDANIAGYALDAGCSIIVAVNKWDALENKETGTVSEFERNLRLKMKFLEWAPVVTISALTGQRLAN
;
A
#
# COMPACT_ATOMS: atom_id res chain seq x y z
N MET A 1 -0.58 -14.20 -8.27
CA MET A 1 0.43 -13.15 -7.98
C MET A 1 0.31 -12.69 -6.53
N ARG A 2 1.41 -12.38 -5.85
CA ARG A 2 1.47 -11.97 -4.43
C ARG A 2 1.69 -10.46 -4.30
N LEU A 3 0.77 -9.78 -3.62
CA LEU A 3 0.79 -8.33 -3.44
C LEU A 3 1.01 -7.98 -1.97
N ALA A 4 1.89 -7.05 -1.67
CA ALA A 4 2.01 -6.44 -0.34
C ALA A 4 1.57 -4.98 -0.37
N ILE A 5 0.66 -4.59 0.54
CA ILE A 5 0.29 -3.19 0.76
C ILE A 5 1.10 -2.67 1.94
N VAL A 6 2.05 -1.77 1.67
CA VAL A 6 3.01 -1.25 2.67
C VAL A 6 2.96 0.27 2.74
N GLY A 7 3.49 0.84 3.82
CA GLY A 7 3.50 2.28 4.06
C GLY A 7 3.46 2.60 5.55
N ARG A 8 3.79 3.84 5.91
CA ARG A 8 3.83 4.29 7.32
C ARG A 8 2.46 4.17 8.01
N PRO A 9 2.36 4.28 9.34
CA PRO A 9 1.08 4.24 10.04
C PRO A 9 0.07 5.26 9.49
N ASN A 10 -1.22 4.94 9.55
CA ASN A 10 -2.33 5.88 9.25
C ASN A 10 -2.45 6.42 7.81
N VAL A 11 -1.62 6.00 6.85
CA VAL A 11 -1.76 6.35 5.41
C VAL A 11 -2.99 5.73 4.73
N GLY A 12 -3.77 4.91 5.45
CA GLY A 12 -5.01 4.32 4.93
C GLY A 12 -4.89 2.93 4.33
N LYS A 13 -3.82 2.17 4.64
CA LYS A 13 -3.65 0.76 4.23
C LYS A 13 -4.88 -0.11 4.53
N SER A 14 -5.42 -0.01 5.75
CA SER A 14 -6.58 -0.83 6.17
C SER A 14 -7.86 -0.41 5.45
N SER A 15 -8.03 0.88 5.19
CA SER A 15 -9.16 1.39 4.40
C SER A 15 -9.08 0.89 2.96
N LEU A 16 -7.89 0.93 2.34
CA LEU A 16 -7.68 0.42 0.99
C LEU A 16 -7.96 -1.08 0.92
N LEU A 17 -7.37 -1.86 1.84
CA LEU A 17 -7.60 -3.30 1.93
C LEU A 17 -9.09 -3.63 2.05
N ASN A 18 -9.82 -2.96 2.94
CA ASN A 18 -11.25 -3.23 3.14
C ASN A 18 -12.07 -2.87 1.91
N ARG A 19 -11.71 -1.78 1.21
CA ARG A 19 -12.40 -1.38 -0.01
C ARG A 19 -12.17 -2.39 -1.12
N LEU A 20 -10.92 -2.74 -1.40
CA LEU A 20 -10.59 -3.75 -2.41
C LEU A 20 -11.30 -5.08 -2.10
N LEU A 21 -11.36 -5.51 -0.84
CA LEU A 21 -12.06 -6.76 -0.46
C LEU A 21 -13.59 -6.66 -0.49
N GLY A 22 -14.16 -5.46 -0.51
CA GLY A 22 -15.60 -5.23 -0.58
C GLY A 22 -16.12 -5.02 -2.00
N GLU A 23 -15.27 -4.49 -2.88
CA GLU A 23 -15.53 -4.34 -4.33
C GLU A 23 -15.23 -5.66 -5.06
N GLU A 24 -14.14 -6.35 -4.70
CA GLU A 24 -13.78 -7.63 -5.28
C GLU A 24 -14.41 -8.82 -4.56
N ARG A 25 -14.57 -9.94 -5.29
CA ARG A 25 -14.94 -11.22 -4.67
C ARG A 25 -13.75 -11.76 -3.90
N ALA A 26 -13.71 -11.51 -2.59
CA ALA A 26 -12.79 -12.17 -1.69
C ALA A 26 -13.10 -13.69 -1.67
N ILE A 27 -12.29 -14.47 -2.38
CA ILE A 27 -12.40 -15.93 -2.35
C ILE A 27 -11.67 -16.41 -1.11
N VAL A 28 -12.43 -16.71 -0.06
CA VAL A 28 -11.88 -17.42 1.09
C VAL A 28 -11.61 -18.87 0.67
N SER A 29 -10.40 -19.15 0.18
CA SER A 29 -9.97 -20.52 -0.05
C SER A 29 -9.44 -21.11 1.26
N PRO A 30 -10.00 -22.24 1.74
CA PRO A 30 -9.48 -22.94 2.92
C PRO A 30 -8.22 -23.77 2.62
N VAL A 31 -7.58 -23.61 1.45
CA VAL A 31 -6.36 -24.37 1.10
C VAL A 31 -5.19 -23.88 1.94
N ALA A 32 -5.13 -24.46 3.13
CA ALA A 32 -4.09 -24.34 4.13
C ALA A 32 -2.85 -25.12 3.70
N GLY A 33 -1.69 -24.45 3.71
CA GLY A 33 -0.39 -25.11 3.68
C GLY A 33 0.35 -25.01 5.00
N THR A 34 0.19 -23.91 5.75
CA THR A 34 0.90 -23.65 7.03
C THR A 34 0.17 -22.62 7.92
N THR A 35 0.55 -22.50 9.20
CA THR A 35 0.14 -21.41 10.10
C THR A 35 0.52 -20.00 9.60
N ARG A 36 1.41 -19.91 8.61
CA ARG A 36 1.89 -18.69 7.98
C ARG A 36 0.93 -18.16 6.90
N ASP A 37 0.05 -19.01 6.36
CA ASP A 37 -0.92 -18.68 5.31
C ASP A 37 -2.23 -18.11 5.86
N ALA A 38 -2.49 -18.27 7.17
CA ALA A 38 -3.73 -17.85 7.82
C ALA A 38 -3.92 -16.32 7.93
N VAL A 39 -2.89 -15.54 7.58
CA VAL A 39 -2.89 -14.07 7.67
C VAL A 39 -2.91 -13.36 6.32
N ASP A 40 -2.88 -14.12 5.23
CA ASP A 40 -2.99 -13.59 3.87
C ASP A 40 -4.46 -13.64 3.41
N THR A 41 -4.81 -12.84 2.40
CA THR A 41 -6.16 -12.84 1.84
C THR A 41 -6.12 -13.08 0.35
N LEU A 42 -6.94 -14.00 -0.14
CA LEU A 42 -7.10 -14.24 -1.57
C LEU A 42 -8.22 -13.37 -2.13
N MET A 43 -7.98 -12.84 -3.32
CA MET A 43 -8.86 -11.91 -4.02
C MET A 43 -8.87 -12.30 -5.50
N GLU A 44 -10.05 -12.35 -6.11
CA GLU A 44 -10.18 -12.44 -7.56
C GLU A 44 -10.60 -11.08 -8.11
N HIS A 45 -9.90 -10.60 -9.12
CA HIS A 45 -10.24 -9.40 -9.89
C HIS A 45 -10.06 -9.68 -11.37
N ASP A 46 -11.06 -9.38 -12.20
CA ASP A 46 -11.05 -9.63 -13.65
C ASP A 46 -10.57 -11.04 -14.04
N GLY A 47 -11.02 -12.06 -13.31
CA GLY A 47 -10.65 -13.47 -13.54
C GLY A 47 -9.22 -13.84 -13.13
N HIS A 48 -8.49 -12.93 -12.48
CA HIS A 48 -7.12 -13.16 -12.00
C HIS A 48 -7.09 -13.29 -10.48
N LEU A 49 -6.33 -14.28 -9.98
CA LEU A 49 -6.15 -14.52 -8.56
C LEU A 49 -4.93 -13.79 -7.99
N PHE A 50 -5.19 -12.95 -6.99
CA PHE A 50 -4.21 -12.22 -6.21
C PHE A 50 -4.19 -12.73 -4.77
N ARG A 51 -2.99 -12.78 -4.18
CA ARG A 51 -2.79 -13.05 -2.76
C ARG A 51 -2.25 -11.80 -2.09
N LEU A 52 -3.06 -11.17 -1.26
CA LEU A 52 -2.66 -10.05 -0.41
C LEU A 52 -1.90 -10.61 0.80
N ILE A 53 -0.65 -10.21 0.95
CA ILE A 53 0.27 -10.69 1.98
C ILE A 53 0.10 -9.91 3.29
N ASP A 54 0.07 -10.63 4.40
CA ASP A 54 0.06 -10.08 5.78
C ASP A 54 -1.03 -9.03 6.02
N THR A 55 -2.26 -9.36 5.65
CA THR A 55 -3.42 -8.48 5.84
C THR A 55 -3.81 -8.33 7.30
N ALA A 56 -3.41 -9.28 8.16
CA ALA A 56 -3.57 -9.19 9.61
C ALA A 56 -2.75 -8.04 10.23
N GLY A 57 -1.52 -7.81 9.75
CA GLY A 57 -0.68 -6.70 10.19
C GLY A 57 -1.30 -5.33 9.92
N ILE A 58 -2.00 -5.20 8.79
CA ILE A 58 -2.72 -3.98 8.39
C ILE A 58 -3.90 -3.67 9.32
N ARG A 59 -4.54 -4.68 9.93
CA ARG A 59 -5.76 -4.52 10.73
C ARG A 59 -5.51 -4.20 12.22
N ARG A 60 -4.25 -4.26 12.70
CA ARG A 60 -3.92 -4.00 14.11
C ARG A 60 -3.96 -2.49 14.44
N LYS A 61 -4.86 -2.10 15.35
CA LYS A 61 -4.93 -0.75 15.95
C LYS A 61 -4.46 -0.78 17.41
N GLY A 62 -3.94 0.33 17.94
CA GLY A 62 -3.74 0.53 19.39
C GLY A 62 -2.29 0.48 19.91
N LYS A 63 -1.39 1.30 19.37
CA LYS A 63 -0.01 1.49 19.91
C LYS A 63 0.34 2.97 19.94
N THR A 64 1.35 3.34 20.74
CA THR A 64 1.95 4.69 20.67
C THR A 64 2.49 4.97 19.27
N ALA A 65 2.59 6.24 18.89
CA ALA A 65 3.02 6.64 17.54
C ALA A 65 4.39 6.03 17.16
N GLU A 66 5.38 6.16 18.04
CA GLU A 66 6.73 5.62 17.82
C GLU A 66 6.73 4.10 17.64
N MET A 67 5.95 3.38 18.46
CA MET A 67 5.83 1.93 18.34
C MET A 67 5.10 1.52 17.06
N ALA A 68 4.12 2.31 16.60
CA ALA A 68 3.43 2.07 15.34
C ALA A 68 4.39 2.22 14.14
N GLU A 69 5.27 3.22 14.14
CA GLU A 69 6.27 3.42 13.09
C GLU A 69 7.26 2.25 13.03
N LYS A 70 7.91 1.90 14.15
CA LYS A 70 8.84 0.76 14.21
C LYS A 70 8.19 -0.53 13.74
N MET A 71 6.96 -0.79 14.19
CA MET A 71 6.21 -1.97 13.75
C MET A 71 5.87 -1.92 12.26
N SER A 72 5.53 -0.74 11.72
CA SER A 72 5.23 -0.62 10.28
C SER A 72 6.43 -1.01 9.42
N VAL A 73 7.64 -0.64 9.83
CA VAL A 73 8.89 -1.01 9.14
C VAL A 73 9.13 -2.51 9.22
N VAL A 74 9.05 -3.09 10.42
CA VAL A 74 9.25 -4.53 10.62
C VAL A 74 8.26 -5.36 9.81
N MET A 75 6.98 -4.98 9.85
CA MET A 75 5.94 -5.68 9.10
C MET A 75 6.11 -5.49 7.59
N ALA A 76 6.45 -4.28 7.13
CA ALA A 76 6.72 -4.03 5.71
C ALA A 76 7.84 -4.94 5.20
N ARG A 77 8.99 -5.01 5.87
CA ARG A 77 10.10 -5.88 5.47
C ARG A 77 9.68 -7.35 5.35
N ARG A 78 8.97 -7.86 6.36
CA ARG A 78 8.47 -9.24 6.36
C ARG A 78 7.49 -9.53 5.22
N SER A 79 6.60 -8.59 4.90
CA SER A 79 5.64 -8.76 3.80
C SER A 79 6.32 -8.71 2.44
N LEU A 80 7.30 -7.82 2.27
CA LEU A 80 8.01 -7.60 1.01
C LEU A 80 8.86 -8.81 0.61
N GLU A 81 9.49 -9.51 1.56
CA GLU A 81 10.22 -10.77 1.31
C GLU A 81 9.37 -11.86 0.64
N ARG A 82 8.04 -11.75 0.70
CA ARG A 82 7.09 -12.73 0.15
C ARG A 82 6.32 -12.21 -1.05
N ALA A 83 6.49 -10.94 -1.43
CA ALA A 83 5.66 -10.27 -2.42
C ALA A 83 6.32 -10.26 -3.80
N ASP A 84 5.52 -10.40 -4.84
CA ASP A 84 5.96 -10.16 -6.22
C ASP A 84 5.85 -8.66 -6.55
N VAL A 85 4.81 -7.99 -6.01
CA VAL A 85 4.53 -6.57 -6.21
C VAL A 85 4.28 -5.88 -4.86
N ALA A 86 4.90 -4.73 -4.67
CA ALA A 86 4.68 -3.83 -3.54
C ALA A 86 3.82 -2.64 -3.95
N VAL A 87 2.70 -2.46 -3.28
CA VAL A 87 1.89 -1.23 -3.36
C VAL A 87 2.29 -0.35 -2.18
N VAL A 88 3.12 0.64 -2.46
CA VAL A 88 3.62 1.60 -1.45
C VAL A 88 2.60 2.73 -1.31
N ILE A 89 1.96 2.81 -0.15
CA ILE A 89 0.95 3.83 0.13
C ILE A 89 1.60 5.06 0.74
N VAL A 90 1.39 6.21 0.11
CA VAL A 90 1.78 7.54 0.58
C VAL A 90 0.52 8.33 0.90
N ASP A 91 0.57 9.19 1.91
CA ASP A 91 -0.53 10.11 2.23
C ASP A 91 -0.42 11.39 1.41
N ALA A 92 -1.47 11.75 0.69
CA ALA A 92 -1.53 12.96 -0.11
C ALA A 92 -1.43 14.24 0.75
N VAL A 93 -2.02 14.23 1.95
CA VAL A 93 -2.14 15.42 2.82
C VAL A 93 -0.83 15.73 3.51
N GLU A 94 -0.17 14.71 4.06
CA GLU A 94 1.14 14.89 4.70
C GLU A 94 2.30 14.93 3.69
N GLY A 95 2.08 14.44 2.47
CA GLY A 95 3.10 14.30 1.45
C GLY A 95 4.10 13.18 1.75
N VAL A 96 5.15 13.12 0.93
CA VAL A 96 6.19 12.08 1.03
C VAL A 96 7.13 12.36 2.21
N THR A 97 7.26 11.42 3.13
CA THR A 97 8.17 11.48 4.29
C THR A 97 9.42 10.63 4.10
N ALA A 98 10.40 10.78 4.98
CA ALA A 98 11.58 9.91 5.02
C ALA A 98 11.21 8.45 5.31
N LEU A 99 10.19 8.22 6.15
CA LEU A 99 9.72 6.87 6.46
C LEU A 99 9.09 6.20 5.24
N ASP A 100 8.37 6.95 4.40
CA ASP A 100 7.83 6.44 3.13
C ASP A 100 8.97 6.03 2.19
N ALA A 101 9.99 6.88 2.05
CA ALA A 101 11.16 6.57 1.21
C ALA A 101 11.92 5.34 1.71
N ASN A 102 12.10 5.20 3.03
CA ASN A 102 12.73 4.02 3.62
C ASN A 102 11.93 2.73 3.35
N ILE A 103 10.60 2.77 3.52
CA ILE A 103 9.74 1.61 3.23
C ILE A 103 9.79 1.23 1.74
N ALA A 104 9.79 2.24 0.86
CA ALA A 104 9.87 2.02 -0.58
C ALA A 104 11.26 1.47 -0.99
N GLY A 105 12.33 1.90 -0.32
CA GLY A 105 13.67 1.33 -0.47
C GLY A 105 13.72 -0.15 -0.13
N TYR A 106 13.08 -0.57 0.97
CA TYR A 106 12.99 -2.01 1.29
C TYR A 106 12.25 -2.82 0.23
N ALA A 107 11.27 -2.24 -0.46
CA ALA A 107 10.57 -2.92 -1.55
C ALA A 107 11.48 -3.13 -2.76
N LEU A 108 12.34 -2.14 -3.05
CA LEU A 108 13.34 -2.23 -4.10
C LEU A 108 14.40 -3.29 -3.74
N ASP A 109 14.92 -3.24 -2.51
CA ASP A 109 15.92 -4.20 -2.02
C ASP A 109 15.39 -5.65 -2.02
N ALA A 110 14.09 -5.83 -1.76
CA ALA A 110 13.42 -7.12 -1.83
C ALA A 110 13.19 -7.62 -3.28
N GLY A 111 13.50 -6.81 -4.29
CA GLY A 111 13.31 -7.15 -5.70
C GLY A 111 11.86 -7.11 -6.17
N CYS A 112 10.97 -6.44 -5.43
CA CYS A 112 9.57 -6.31 -5.83
C CYS A 112 9.41 -5.35 -7.01
N SER A 113 8.45 -5.62 -7.88
CA SER A 113 7.86 -4.56 -8.71
C SER A 113 7.13 -3.56 -7.81
N ILE A 114 7.21 -2.26 -8.10
CA ILE A 114 6.69 -1.22 -7.20
C ILE A 114 5.66 -0.35 -7.91
N ILE A 115 4.54 -0.12 -7.22
CA ILE A 115 3.54 0.89 -7.55
C ILE A 115 3.42 1.81 -6.34
N VAL A 116 3.46 3.12 -6.56
CA VAL A 116 3.21 4.10 -5.50
C VAL A 116 1.78 4.59 -5.59
N ALA A 117 0.99 4.33 -4.55
CA ALA A 117 -0.38 4.81 -4.45
C ALA A 117 -0.47 5.98 -3.47
N VAL A 118 -0.79 7.16 -4.00
CA VAL A 118 -0.96 8.39 -3.21
C VAL A 118 -2.41 8.46 -2.72
N ASN A 119 -2.63 8.00 -1.50
CA ASN A 119 -3.95 7.85 -0.90
C ASN A 119 -4.43 9.12 -0.17
N LYS A 120 -5.72 9.16 0.17
CA LYS A 120 -6.43 10.32 0.72
C LYS A 120 -6.44 11.50 -0.25
N TRP A 121 -6.38 11.22 -1.54
CA TRP A 121 -6.38 12.26 -2.55
C TRP A 121 -7.61 13.15 -2.43
N ASP A 122 -8.77 12.59 -2.05
CA ASP A 122 -10.01 13.32 -1.77
C ASP A 122 -9.84 14.44 -0.72
N ALA A 123 -8.99 14.25 0.29
CA ALA A 123 -8.81 15.16 1.41
C ALA A 123 -7.87 16.35 1.12
N LEU A 124 -7.22 16.39 -0.05
CA LEU A 124 -6.50 17.59 -0.46
C LEU A 124 -7.47 18.72 -0.81
N GLU A 125 -7.36 19.82 -0.10
CA GLU A 125 -8.04 21.08 -0.40
C GLU A 125 -7.35 21.80 -1.57
N ASN A 126 -8.08 22.66 -2.29
CA ASN A 126 -7.52 23.53 -3.36
C ASN A 126 -6.73 22.78 -4.45
N LYS A 127 -7.27 21.68 -4.97
CA LYS A 127 -6.70 20.99 -6.14
C LYS A 127 -6.84 21.88 -7.36
N GLU A 128 -5.71 22.24 -7.97
CA GLU A 128 -5.64 23.01 -9.19
C GLU A 128 -5.13 22.15 -10.36
N THR A 129 -5.20 22.70 -11.58
CA THR A 129 -4.64 22.11 -12.79
C THR A 129 -3.11 22.06 -12.68
N GLY A 130 -2.58 21.06 -11.98
CA GLY A 130 -1.14 20.89 -11.74
C GLY A 130 -0.78 20.16 -10.45
N THR A 131 -1.71 20.04 -9.50
CA THR A 131 -1.44 19.43 -8.18
C THR A 131 -0.88 18.01 -8.27
N VAL A 132 -1.35 17.20 -9.23
CA VAL A 132 -0.82 15.84 -9.47
C VAL A 132 0.66 15.90 -9.88
N SER A 133 0.98 16.72 -10.89
CA SER A 133 2.35 16.84 -11.41
C SER A 133 3.31 17.39 -10.38
N GLU A 134 2.87 18.34 -9.56
CA GLU A 134 3.69 18.88 -8.47
C GLU A 134 3.96 17.84 -7.39
N PHE A 135 2.95 17.08 -6.98
CA PHE A 135 3.10 16.00 -6.01
C PHE A 135 4.05 14.93 -6.54
N GLU A 136 3.85 14.49 -7.79
CA GLU A 136 4.72 13.52 -8.43
C GLU A 136 6.17 14.03 -8.48
N ARG A 137 6.39 15.29 -8.85
CA ARG A 137 7.73 15.90 -8.82
C ARG A 137 8.36 15.83 -7.43
N ASN A 138 7.62 16.17 -6.36
CA ASN A 138 8.12 16.07 -4.98
C ASN A 138 8.48 14.63 -4.60
N LEU A 139 7.64 13.68 -5.01
CA LEU A 139 7.86 12.25 -4.82
C LEU A 139 9.15 11.79 -5.52
N ARG A 140 9.34 12.14 -6.79
CA ARG A 140 10.55 11.78 -7.55
C ARG A 140 11.80 12.40 -6.94
N LEU A 141 11.74 13.62 -6.40
CA LEU A 141 12.87 14.22 -5.71
C LEU A 141 13.31 13.44 -4.45
N LYS A 142 12.34 12.92 -3.69
CA LYS A 142 12.58 12.17 -2.44
C LYS A 142 12.82 10.67 -2.66
N MET A 143 12.31 10.11 -3.76
CA MET A 143 12.40 8.69 -4.12
C MET A 143 12.94 8.53 -5.55
N LYS A 144 14.09 9.15 -5.87
CA LYS A 144 14.71 9.08 -7.21
C LYS A 144 14.96 7.65 -7.70
N PHE A 145 15.25 6.74 -6.76
CA PHE A 145 15.44 5.32 -7.05
C PHE A 145 14.17 4.62 -7.59
N LEU A 146 13.02 5.29 -7.56
CA LEU A 146 11.75 4.82 -8.09
C LEU A 146 11.28 5.62 -9.30
N GLU A 147 12.15 6.28 -10.06
CA GLU A 147 11.75 7.07 -11.26
C GLU A 147 10.89 6.27 -12.26
N TRP A 148 11.10 4.96 -12.37
CA TRP A 148 10.36 4.05 -13.24
C TRP A 148 9.01 3.59 -12.66
N ALA A 149 8.79 3.73 -11.35
CA ALA A 149 7.61 3.17 -10.69
C ALA A 149 6.36 4.00 -11.02
N PRO A 150 5.24 3.37 -11.44
CA PRO A 150 3.98 4.07 -11.64
C PRO A 150 3.50 4.75 -10.36
N VAL A 151 2.95 5.96 -10.50
CA VAL A 151 2.33 6.72 -9.41
C VAL A 151 0.85 6.89 -9.72
N VAL A 152 -0.01 6.46 -8.81
CA VAL A 152 -1.47 6.59 -8.95
C VAL A 152 -2.02 7.27 -7.72
N THR A 153 -2.80 8.34 -7.89
CA THR A 153 -3.51 8.93 -6.76
C THR A 153 -4.82 8.21 -6.54
N ILE A 154 -5.20 7.91 -5.31
CA ILE A 154 -6.42 7.18 -4.99
C ILE A 154 -7.13 7.80 -3.77
N SER A 155 -8.40 7.44 -3.59
CA SER A 155 -9.06 7.58 -2.31
C SER A 155 -9.63 6.24 -1.86
N ALA A 156 -9.02 5.65 -0.83
CA ALA A 156 -9.62 4.50 -0.16
C ALA A 156 -10.93 4.85 0.56
N LEU A 157 -11.17 6.12 0.88
CA LEU A 157 -12.39 6.57 1.54
C LEU A 157 -13.56 6.63 0.55
N THR A 158 -13.37 7.28 -0.60
CA THR A 158 -14.45 7.52 -1.57
C THR A 158 -14.50 6.48 -2.69
N GLY A 159 -13.42 5.74 -2.92
CA GLY A 159 -13.27 4.83 -4.06
C GLY A 159 -12.66 5.48 -5.30
N GLN A 160 -12.30 6.76 -5.21
CA GLN A 160 -11.72 7.46 -6.35
C GLN A 160 -10.49 6.72 -6.90
N ARG A 161 -10.55 6.39 -8.20
CA ARG A 161 -9.47 5.73 -8.97
C ARG A 161 -9.10 4.33 -8.45
N LEU A 162 -10.03 3.67 -7.77
CA LEU A 162 -10.04 2.23 -7.57
C LEU A 162 -11.03 1.64 -8.59
N ALA A 163 -10.77 0.42 -9.08
CA ALA A 163 -11.63 -0.21 -10.08
C ALA A 163 -13.05 -0.39 -9.51
N ASN A 164 -14.06 -0.22 -10.36
CA ASN A 164 -15.47 -0.47 -10.04
C ASN A 164 -15.86 -1.90 -10.42
#